data_AF-A0A4P8GU28-F1
#
_entry.id   AF-A0A4P8GU28-F1
#
_cell.length_a   1.000
_cell.length_b   1.000
_cell.length_c   1.000
_cell.angle_alpha   90.00
_cell.angle_beta   90.00
_cell.angle_gamma   90.00
#
_symmetry.space_group_name_H-M   'P 1'
#
loop_
_entity.id
_entity.type
_entity.pdbx_description
1 polymer ?
#
loop_
_entity_poly.entity_id
_entity_poly.type
_entity_poly.pdbx_seq_one_letter_code
_entity_poly.pdbx_strand_id
1 'polypeptide(L)'
;MSYSTLYQLAKDEGFLHRVTACAATQGITQADRWAEDNRWSMAAQPGFEAQYDYAVNTSVPDPGKNVGVINDEQILSAVQAVLRGN
;
A
#
# COMPACT_ATOMS: atom_id res chain seq x y z
N MET A 1 1.44 -13.53 7.73
CA MET A 1 2.60 -12.65 7.97
C MET A 1 3.87 -13.32 7.53
N SER A 2 4.15 -13.20 6.23
CA SER A 2 5.40 -13.58 5.59
C SER A 2 6.19 -12.34 5.22
N TYR A 3 7.48 -12.30 5.58
CA TYR A 3 8.39 -11.23 5.16
C TYR A 3 8.56 -11.19 3.63
N SER A 4 8.40 -12.32 2.94
CA SER A 4 8.47 -12.36 1.47
C SER A 4 7.26 -11.68 0.84
N THR A 5 6.06 -11.90 1.38
CA THR A 5 4.83 -11.28 0.88
C THR A 5 4.82 -9.79 1.18
N LEU A 6 5.27 -9.40 2.38
CA LEU A 6 5.43 -7.99 2.74
C LEU A 6 6.44 -7.30 1.83
N TYR A 7 7.57 -7.95 1.51
CA TYR A 7 8.52 -7.45 0.52
C TYR A 7 7.89 -7.25 -0.86
N GLN A 8 7.12 -8.23 -1.35
CA GLN A 8 6.44 -8.14 -2.64
C GLN A 8 5.44 -6.99 -2.67
N LEU A 9 4.55 -6.89 -1.67
CA LEU A 9 3.61 -5.78 -1.54
C LEU A 9 4.31 -4.43 -1.46
N ALA A 10 5.36 -4.32 -0.64
CA ALA A 10 6.13 -3.09 -0.53
C ALA A 10 6.78 -2.71 -1.87
N LYS A 11 7.20 -3.68 -2.69
CA LYS A 11 7.80 -3.50 -4.01
C LYS A 11 6.81 -3.40 -5.17
N ASP A 12 5.53 -3.61 -4.93
CA ASP A 12 4.49 -3.51 -5.94
C ASP A 12 4.28 -2.05 -6.36
N GLU A 13 4.66 -1.73 -7.60
CA GLU A 13 4.53 -0.38 -8.15
C GLU A 13 3.07 0.08 -8.25
N GLY A 14 2.14 -0.85 -8.51
CA GLY A 14 0.72 -0.55 -8.59
C GLY A 14 0.16 -0.07 -7.26
N PHE A 15 0.52 -0.79 -6.19
CA PHE A 15 0.18 -0.38 -4.82
C PHE A 15 0.82 0.98 -4.49
N LEU A 16 2.11 1.14 -4.80
CA LEU A 16 2.83 2.37 -4.49
C LEU A 16 2.27 3.59 -5.24
N HIS A 17 1.93 3.46 -6.52
CA HIS A 17 1.30 4.54 -7.28
C HIS A 17 -0.03 5.00 -6.65
N ARG A 18 -0.82 4.06 -6.12
CA ARG A 18 -2.09 4.37 -5.44
C ARG A 18 -1.85 5.05 -4.10
N VAL A 19 -0.84 4.60 -3.34
CA VAL A 19 -0.40 5.29 -2.12
C VAL A 19 0.05 6.72 -2.44
N THR A 20 0.88 6.92 -3.47
CA THR A 20 1.33 8.23 -3.94
C THR A 20 0.16 9.13 -4.32
N ALA A 21 -0.83 8.60 -5.07
CA ALA A 21 -2.01 9.36 -5.43
C ALA A 21 -2.82 9.77 -4.19
N CYS A 22 -3.01 8.86 -3.23
CA CYS A 22 -3.69 9.17 -1.97
C CYS A 22 -2.93 10.23 -1.15
N ALA A 23 -1.61 10.08 -1.00
CA ALA A 23 -0.75 11.05 -0.34
C ALA A 23 -0.89 12.46 -0.96
N ALA A 24 -0.90 12.57 -2.28
CA ALA A 24 -1.08 13.83 -2.98
C ALA A 24 -2.44 14.47 -2.69
N THR A 25 -3.53 13.68 -2.61
CA THR A 25 -4.87 14.22 -2.26
C THR A 25 -4.99 14.63 -0.80
N GLN A 26 -4.15 14.08 0.09
CA GLN A 26 -4.02 14.53 1.48
C GLN A 26 -3.15 15.81 1.62
N GLY A 27 -2.66 16.37 0.51
CA GLY A 27 -1.87 17.61 0.50
C GLY A 27 -0.37 17.42 0.76
N ILE A 28 0.15 16.19 0.64
CA ILE A 28 1.58 15.93 0.79
C ILE A 28 2.33 16.43 -0.46
N THR A 29 3.23 17.39 -0.26
CA THR A 29 4.18 17.84 -1.29
C THR A 29 5.24 16.76 -1.53
N GLN A 30 5.63 16.53 -2.80
CA GLN A 30 6.53 15.42 -3.19
C GLN A 30 5.98 14.05 -2.74
N ALA A 31 4.70 13.79 -3.05
CA ALA A 31 3.99 12.58 -2.64
C ALA A 31 4.65 11.28 -3.10
N ASP A 32 5.34 11.31 -4.24
CA ASP A 32 6.14 10.21 -4.78
C ASP A 32 7.28 9.83 -3.84
N ARG A 33 8.05 10.83 -3.40
CA ARG A 33 9.13 10.63 -2.43
C ARG A 33 8.58 10.17 -1.08
N TRP A 34 7.49 10.79 -0.61
CA TRP A 34 6.87 10.40 0.64
C TRP A 34 6.40 8.94 0.61
N ALA A 35 5.76 8.51 -0.48
CA ALA A 35 5.29 7.13 -0.62
C ALA A 35 6.45 6.14 -0.63
N GLU A 36 7.55 6.46 -1.33
CA GLU A 36 8.78 5.65 -1.31
C GLU A 36 9.39 5.54 0.09
N ASP A 37 9.54 6.67 0.79
CA ASP A 37 10.11 6.72 2.15
C ASP A 37 9.23 5.93 3.15
N ASN A 38 7.92 5.88 2.93
CA ASN A 38 6.95 5.21 3.82
C ASN A 38 6.47 3.84 3.31
N ARG A 39 7.00 3.33 2.19
CA ARG A 39 6.47 2.11 1.52
C ARG A 39 6.40 0.89 2.45
N TRP A 40 7.39 0.74 3.32
CA TRP A 40 7.47 -0.36 4.27
C TRP A 40 6.42 -0.23 5.37
N SER A 41 6.24 0.98 5.90
CA SER A 41 5.19 1.29 6.88
C SER A 41 3.79 1.11 6.29
N MET A 42 3.62 1.40 5.00
CA MET A 42 2.36 1.18 4.28
C MET A 42 2.09 -0.30 4.01
N ALA A 43 3.08 -1.07 3.58
CA ALA A 43 2.92 -2.51 3.38
C ALA A 43 2.69 -3.28 4.69
N ALA A 44 3.25 -2.78 5.81
CA ALA A 44 3.10 -3.36 7.14
C ALA A 44 1.76 -3.03 7.82
N GLN A 45 0.86 -2.30 7.15
CA GLN A 45 -0.45 -1.98 7.72
C GLN A 45 -1.25 -3.25 8.03
N PRO A 46 -2.00 -3.29 9.15
CA PRO A 46 -2.73 -4.48 9.56
C PRO A 46 -3.66 -5.00 8.45
N GLY A 47 -3.53 -6.29 8.13
CA GLY A 47 -4.38 -6.98 7.15
C GLY A 47 -3.91 -6.91 5.69
N PHE A 48 -3.07 -5.94 5.31
CA PHE A 48 -2.67 -5.75 3.91
C PHE A 48 -1.89 -6.94 3.36
N GLU A 49 -0.94 -7.46 4.15
CA GLU A 49 -0.16 -8.64 3.76
C GLU A 49 -1.05 -9.87 3.49
N ALA A 50 -2.04 -10.13 4.35
CA ALA A 50 -2.94 -11.27 4.19
C ALA A 50 -3.85 -11.13 2.95
N GLN A 51 -4.36 -9.91 2.69
CA GLN A 51 -5.16 -9.65 1.49
C GLN A 51 -4.33 -9.80 0.20
N TYR A 52 -3.11 -9.28 0.20
CA TYR A 52 -2.20 -9.39 -0.93
C TYR A 52 -1.75 -10.84 -1.15
N ASP A 53 -1.42 -11.59 -0.10
CA ASP A 53 -1.07 -13.01 -0.17
C ASP A 53 -2.19 -13.83 -0.81
N TYR A 54 -3.43 -13.59 -0.38
CA TYR A 54 -4.60 -14.25 -0.94
C TYR A 54 -4.76 -13.93 -2.43
N ALA A 55 -4.56 -12.67 -2.84
CA ALA A 55 -4.64 -12.26 -4.24
C ALA A 55 -3.58 -12.93 -5.11
N VAL A 56 -2.33 -13.02 -4.62
CA VAL A 56 -1.25 -13.75 -5.31
C VAL A 56 -1.60 -15.24 -5.43
N ASN A 57 -2.03 -15.87 -4.35
CA ASN A 57 -2.38 -17.29 -4.32
C ASN A 57 -3.61 -17.63 -5.19
N THR A 58 -4.49 -16.66 -5.41
CA THR A 58 -5.66 -16.80 -6.31
C THR A 58 -5.41 -16.26 -7.72
N SER A 59 -4.15 -15.96 -8.06
CA SER A 59 -3.72 -15.51 -9.40
C SER A 59 -4.45 -14.25 -9.89
N VAL A 60 -4.75 -13.32 -8.97
CA VAL A 60 -5.26 -12.00 -9.33
C VAL A 60 -4.19 -11.26 -10.13
N PRO A 61 -4.47 -10.80 -11.36
CA PRO A 61 -3.52 -10.03 -12.13
C PRO A 61 -3.27 -8.66 -11.47
N ASP A 62 -2.01 -8.22 -11.45
CA ASP A 62 -1.56 -6.93 -10.91
C ASP A 62 -2.19 -6.59 -9.54
N PRO A 63 -1.96 -7.41 -8.49
CA PRO A 63 -2.70 -7.31 -7.23
C PRO A 63 -2.61 -5.93 -6.56
N GLY A 64 -1.47 -5.23 -6.63
CA GLY A 64 -1.37 -3.88 -6.05
C GLY A 64 -2.16 -2.80 -6.79
N LYS A 65 -2.41 -2.96 -8.10
CA LYS A 65 -3.30 -2.06 -8.86
C LYS A 65 -4.77 -2.34 -8.62
N ASN A 66 -5.09 -3.57 -8.17
CA ASN A 66 -6.47 -4.02 -8.06
C ASN A 66 -7.14 -3.48 -6.80
N VAL A 67 -8.13 -2.60 -6.99
CA VAL A 67 -8.92 -1.99 -5.90
C VAL A 67 -9.74 -3.01 -5.09
N GLY A 68 -9.97 -4.21 -5.64
CA GLY A 68 -10.65 -5.30 -4.93
C GLY A 68 -9.75 -6.07 -3.95
N VAL A 69 -8.42 -5.88 -4.02
CA VAL A 69 -7.46 -6.55 -3.12
C VAL A 69 -7.24 -5.71 -1.87
N ILE A 70 -6.72 -4.51 -2.05
CA ILE A 70 -6.65 -3.46 -1.04
C ILE A 70 -7.38 -2.26 -1.64
N ASN A 71 -8.46 -1.82 -1.02
CA ASN A 71 -9.29 -0.75 -1.58
C ASN A 71 -8.78 0.65 -1.19
N ASP A 72 -9.34 1.69 -1.83
CA ASP A 72 -8.86 3.06 -1.62
C ASP A 72 -9.17 3.62 -0.22
N GLU A 73 -10.25 3.16 0.43
CA GLU A 73 -10.59 3.55 1.80
C GLU A 73 -9.59 3.01 2.82
N GLN A 74 -9.11 1.78 2.59
CA GLN A 74 -8.04 1.17 3.35
C GLN A 74 -6.73 1.92 3.16
N ILE A 75 -6.37 2.27 1.93
CA ILE A 75 -5.17 3.07 1.64
C ILE A 75 -5.27 4.45 2.30
N LEU A 76 -6.42 5.12 2.21
CA LEU A 76 -6.63 6.41 2.87
C LEU A 76 -6.46 6.31 4.38
N SER A 77 -7.07 5.30 5.00
CA SER A 77 -6.95 5.07 6.44
C SER A 77 -5.50 4.82 6.86
N ALA A 78 -4.77 4.02 6.07
CA ALA A 78 -3.35 3.75 6.26
C ALA A 78 -2.48 4.99 6.11
N VAL A 79 -2.66 5.79 5.05
CA VAL A 79 -1.92 7.05 4.84
C VAL A 79 -2.14 7.98 6.02
N GLN A 80 -3.38 8.16 6.46
CA GLN A 80 -3.70 9.00 7.62
C GLN A 80 -3.11 8.47 8.92
N ALA A 81 -3.03 7.15 9.10
CA ALA A 81 -2.41 6.56 10.27
C ALA A 81 -0.90 6.84 10.30
N VAL A 82 -0.21 6.66 9.17
CA VAL A 82 1.24 6.96 9.04
C VAL A 82 1.51 8.44 9.28
N LEU A 83 0.67 9.33 8.74
CA LEU A 83 0.79 10.79 8.96
C LEU A 83 0.65 11.23 10.42
N ARG A 84 -0.14 10.51 11.22
CA ARG A 84 -0.34 10.82 12.66
C ARG A 84 0.74 10.20 13.56
N GLY A 85 1.47 9.20 13.06
CA GLY A 85 2.49 8.46 13.81
C GLY A 85 3.91 8.99 13.65
N ASN A 86 4.13 9.94 12.72
CA ASN A 86 5.34 10.77 12.60
C ASN A 86 5.12 12.13 13.26
#